data_AF-A0A2V8V834-F1
#
_entry.id   AF-A0A2V8V834-F1
#
_cell.length_a   1.000
_cell.length_b   1.000
_cell.length_c   1.000
_cell.angle_alpha   90.00
_cell.angle_beta   90.00
_cell.angle_gamma   90.00
#
_symmetry.space_group_name_H-M   'P 1'
#
loop_
_entity.id
_entity.type
_entity.pdbx_description
1 polymer ?
#
loop_
_entity_poly.entity_id
_entity_poly.type
_entity_poly.pdbx_seq_one_letter_code
_entity_poly.pdbx_strand_id
1 'polypeptide(L)' 'MRADTTGDVEILDTFWNFDRDQEFPDVVPPILAYADLLGTHDGRDVEAARMIYEQRIASAFHPTK' A
#
# COMPACT_ATOMS: atom_id res chain seq x y z
N MET A 1 -7.52 -22.08 1.43
CA MET A 1 -8.88 -21.77 1.91
C MET A 1 -9.58 -20.95 0.85
N ARG A 2 -10.85 -21.24 0.54
CA ARG A 2 -11.72 -20.33 -0.23
C ARG A 2 -12.67 -19.67 0.75
N ALA A 3 -12.93 -18.37 0.55
CA ALA A 3 -13.98 -17.67 1.27
C ALA A 3 -15.34 -18.32 0.96
N ASP A 4 -16.21 -18.40 1.97
CA ASP A 4 -17.60 -18.83 1.83
C ASP A 4 -18.38 -17.76 1.07
N THR A 5 -19.10 -18.16 0.01
CA THR A 5 -19.90 -17.23 -0.80
C THR A 5 -21.14 -16.69 -0.08
N THR A 6 -21.47 -17.27 1.08
CA THR A 6 -22.58 -16.86 1.96
C THR A 6 -22.12 -16.35 3.32
N GLY A 7 -20.80 -16.23 3.54
CA GLY A 7 -20.26 -15.70 4.78
C GLY A 7 -20.55 -14.22 4.96
N ASP A 8 -20.65 -13.78 6.22
CA ASP A 8 -20.81 -12.37 6.55
C ASP A 8 -19.56 -11.58 6.16
N VAL A 9 -19.76 -10.40 5.58
CA VAL A 9 -18.69 -9.46 5.22
C VAL A 9 -18.81 -8.24 6.13
N GLU A 10 -17.73 -7.91 6.83
CA GLU A 10 -17.59 -6.69 7.61
C GLU A 10 -16.76 -5.66 6.84
N ILE A 11 -17.26 -4.43 6.75
CA ILE A 11 -16.52 -3.29 6.22
C ILE A 11 -16.06 -2.45 7.41
N LEU A 12 -14.75 -2.33 7.58
CA LEU A 12 -14.14 -1.50 8.61
C LEU A 12 -13.75 -0.14 8.06
N ASP A 13 -13.83 0.86 8.94
CA ASP A 13 -13.24 2.16 8.64
C ASP A 13 -11.73 2.04 8.47
N THR A 14 -11.21 2.88 7.60
CA THR A 14 -9.78 2.94 7.33
C THR A 14 -9.02 3.40 8.57
N PHE A 15 -8.01 2.62 9.00
CA PHE A 15 -7.24 2.97 10.21
C PHE A 15 -6.26 4.14 9.99
N TRP A 16 -5.93 4.45 8.74
CA TRP A 16 -4.98 5.49 8.36
C TRP A 16 -5.67 6.78 7.92
N ASN A 17 -4.99 7.91 8.13
CA ASN A 17 -5.44 9.24 7.72
C ASN A 17 -4.40 9.88 6.80
N PHE A 18 -4.32 9.38 5.56
CA PHE A 18 -3.50 9.96 4.50
C PHE A 18 -4.41 10.66 3.50
N ASP A 19 -3.90 11.71 2.85
CA ASP A 19 -4.57 12.31 1.71
C ASP A 19 -4.74 11.24 0.63
N ARG A 20 -5.95 11.17 0.04
CA ARG A 20 -6.20 10.21 -1.03
C ARG A 20 -5.41 10.61 -2.26
N ASP A 21 -4.81 9.61 -2.90
CA ASP A 21 -4.28 9.76 -4.24
C ASP A 21 -5.46 10.08 -5.18
N GLN A 22 -5.38 11.21 -5.90
CA GLN A 22 -6.43 11.64 -6.82
C GLN A 22 -6.46 10.80 -8.10
N GLU A 23 -5.32 10.24 -8.50
CA GLU A 23 -5.20 9.36 -9.66
C GLU A 23 -5.73 7.96 -9.34
N PHE A 24 -5.52 7.50 -8.10
CA PHE A 24 -5.91 6.16 -7.63
C PHE A 24 -6.69 6.21 -6.29
N PRO A 25 -7.92 6.73 -6.27
CA PRO A 25 -8.67 6.98 -5.03
C PRO A 25 -9.10 5.72 -4.28
N ASP A 26 -9.12 4.58 -4.97
CA ASP A 26 -9.52 3.27 -4.44
C ASP A 26 -8.32 2.37 -4.11
N VAL A 27 -7.10 2.90 -4.20
CA VAL A 27 -5.86 2.18 -3.91
C VAL A 27 -5.30 2.65 -2.57
N VAL A 28 -4.70 1.73 -1.81
CA VAL A 28 -4.03 2.08 -0.56
C VAL A 28 -2.88 3.07 -0.81
N PRO A 29 -2.62 4.00 0.12
CA PRO A 29 -1.46 4.89 0.05
C PRO A 29 -0.13 4.13 -0.18
N PRO A 30 0.77 4.66 -1.03
CA PRO A 30 2.02 3.95 -1.40
C PRO A 30 2.87 3.49 -0.22
N ILE A 31 2.93 4.28 0.86
CA ILE A 31 3.70 3.94 2.07
C ILE A 31 3.17 2.68 2.78
N LEU A 32 1.85 2.45 2.74
CA LEU A 32 1.24 1.27 3.36
C LEU A 32 1.48 0.02 2.52
N ALA A 33 1.33 0.12 1.19
CA ALA A 33 1.68 -0.97 0.28
C ALA A 33 3.15 -1.36 0.40
N TYR A 34 4.06 -0.38 0.50
CA TYR A 34 5.48 -0.61 0.73
C TYR A 34 5.74 -1.39 2.04
N ALA A 35 5.13 -0.97 3.14
CA ALA A 35 5.31 -1.60 4.44
C ALA A 35 4.79 -3.05 4.46
N ASP A 36 3.62 -3.29 3.85
CA ASP A 36 3.02 -4.62 3.76
C ASP A 36 3.89 -5.58 2.94
N LEU A 37 4.35 -5.14 1.76
CA LEU A 37 5.24 -5.93 0.89
C LEU A 37 6.59 -6.26 1.55
N LEU A 38 7.16 -5.36 2.33
CA LEU A 38 8.38 -5.66 3.09
C LEU A 38 8.15 -6.67 4.22
N GLY A 39 6.94 -6.68 4.79
CA GLY A 39 6.57 -7.58 5.88
C GLY A 39 6.38 -9.05 5.46
N THR A 40 6.20 -9.33 4.16
CA THR A 40 5.99 -10.70 3.66
C THR A 40 7.29 -11.52 3.62
N HIS A 41 8.45 -10.85 3.57
CA HIS A 41 9.76 -11.47 3.38
C HIS A 41 9.90 -12.34 2.09
N ASP A 42 9.01 -12.17 1.10
CA ASP A 42 9.13 -12.80 -0.23
C ASP A 42 9.99 -11.90 -1.14
N GLY A 43 11.01 -12.46 -1.80
CA GLY A 43 11.91 -11.70 -2.65
C GLY A 43 11.23 -10.99 -3.84
N ARG A 44 10.08 -11.49 -4.32
CA ARG A 44 9.31 -10.83 -5.38
C ARG A 44 8.59 -9.58 -4.86
N ASP A 45 8.12 -9.63 -3.63
CA ASP A 45 7.44 -8.50 -2.98
C ASP A 45 8.45 -7.39 -2.66
N VAL A 46 9.69 -7.74 -2.33
CA VAL A 46 10.78 -6.77 -2.13
C VAL A 46 11.06 -5.93 -3.38
N GLU A 47 11.07 -6.53 -4.58
CA GLU A 47 11.26 -5.75 -5.81
C GLU A 47 10.09 -4.79 -6.07
N ALA A 48 8.85 -5.24 -5.85
CA ALA A 48 7.68 -4.37 -5.95
C ALA A 48 7.73 -3.23 -4.92
N ALA A 49 8.11 -3.53 -3.68
CA ALA A 49 8.30 -2.53 -2.63
C ALA A 49 9.37 -1.49 -3.03
N ARG A 50 10.49 -1.93 -3.60
CA ARG A 50 11.56 -1.05 -4.08
C ARG A 50 11.05 -0.10 -5.18
N MET A 51 10.29 -0.61 -6.15
CA MET A 51 9.69 0.22 -7.20
C MET A 51 8.75 1.28 -6.63
N ILE A 52 7.89 0.91 -5.68
CA ILE A 52 6.99 1.86 -5.01
C ILE A 52 7.80 2.92 -4.26
N TYR A 53 8.84 2.53 -3.54
CA TYR A 53 9.69 3.46 -2.81
C TYR A 53 10.32 4.49 -3.76
N GLU A 54 10.97 4.03 -4.83
CA GLU A 54 11.68 4.90 -5.77
C GLU A 54 10.73 5.87 -6.52
N GLN A 55 9.56 5.38 -6.94
CA GLN A 55 8.68 6.14 -7.84
C GLN A 55 7.67 7.01 -7.10
N ARG A 56 7.28 6.65 -5.87
CA ARG A 56 6.14 7.26 -5.17
C ARG A 56 6.46 7.79 -3.78
N ILE A 57 7.54 7.34 -3.13
CA ILE A 57 7.86 7.72 -1.75
C ILE A 57 9.10 8.62 -1.70
N ALA A 58 10.19 8.24 -2.36
CA ALA A 58 11.48 8.90 -2.25
C ALA A 58 11.40 10.39 -2.58
N SER A 59 10.67 10.78 -3.62
CA SER A 59 10.50 12.18 -4.02
C SER A 59 9.86 13.07 -2.95
N ALA A 60 9.02 12.51 -2.07
CA ALA A 60 8.37 13.25 -0.98
C ALA A 60 9.34 13.60 0.16
N PHE A 61 10.47 12.89 0.27
CA PHE A 61 11.46 13.07 1.35
C PHE A 61 12.76 13.74 0.89
N HIS A 62 12.91 14.04 -0.41
CA HIS A 62 14.02 14.86 -0.89
C HIS A 62 13.65 16.33 -0.74
N PRO A 63 14.27 17.09 0.17
CA PRO A 63 14.15 18.53 0.12
C PRO A 63 14.76 18.99 -1.20
N THR A 64 13.97 19.67 -2.02
CA THR A 64 14.46 20.40 -3.20
C THR A 64 15.65 21.24 -2.76
N LYS A 65 16.84 20.92 -3.27
CA LYS A 65 18.06 21.68 -3.02
C LYS A 65 18.05 22.99 -3.82
#